data_AF-A0A4Q3V2P4-F1
#
_entry.id   AF-A0A4Q3V2P4-F1
#
_cell.length_a   1.000
_cell.length_b   1.000
_cell.length_c   1.000
_cell.angle_alpha   90.00
_cell.angle_beta   90.00
_cell.angle_gamma   90.00
#
_symmetry.space_group_name_H-M   'P 1'
#
loop_
_entity.id
_entity.type
_entity.pdbx_description
1 polymer ?
#
loop_
_entity_poly.entity_id
_entity_poly.type
_entity_poly.pdbx_seq_one_letter_code
_entity_poly.pdbx_strand_id
1 'polypeptide(L)'
;MRLITALATALTLPAAFFFFVEPTRAAPAQAEASAIRVTRATATPSQPAPSDHFTGRVRLSGNFEGDGPESPGGATVTFSPGARTDWHTHPFGQTLIVTEGVGRGRHWNGGIQ
;
A
#
# COMPACT_ATOMS: atom_id res chain seq x y z
N MET A 1 -59.50 -35.29 -54.85
CA MET A 1 -59.08 -33.92 -55.20
C MET A 1 -57.69 -33.72 -54.61
N ARG A 2 -56.65 -33.75 -55.45
CA ARG A 2 -55.24 -33.62 -55.03
C ARG A 2 -54.88 -32.13 -55.04
N LEU A 3 -54.35 -31.60 -53.94
CA LEU A 3 -53.65 -30.32 -53.93
C LEU A 3 -52.31 -30.51 -53.23
N ILE A 4 -51.29 -30.21 -54.01
CA ILE A 4 -49.86 -30.26 -53.73
C ILE A 4 -49.51 -28.94 -53.03
N THR A 5 -48.86 -28.98 -51.86
CA THR A 5 -48.29 -27.78 -51.24
C THR A 5 -46.77 -27.82 -51.40
N ALA A 6 -46.26 -26.78 -52.04
CA ALA A 6 -44.90 -26.62 -52.50
C ALA A 6 -43.90 -26.44 -51.35
N LEU A 7 -42.74 -27.07 -51.49
CA LEU A 7 -41.57 -26.89 -50.63
C LEU A 7 -40.80 -25.66 -51.12
N ALA A 8 -40.77 -24.60 -50.30
CA ALA A 8 -39.97 -23.41 -50.57
C ALA A 8 -38.54 -23.59 -50.04
N THR A 9 -37.58 -23.77 -50.93
CA THR A 9 -36.14 -23.76 -50.60
C THR A 9 -35.68 -22.30 -50.52
N ALA A 10 -35.46 -21.78 -49.31
CA ALA A 10 -34.84 -20.49 -49.09
C ALA A 10 -33.32 -20.59 -49.32
N LEU A 11 -32.81 -19.85 -50.30
CA LEU A 11 -31.38 -19.73 -50.61
C LEU A 11 -30.74 -18.75 -49.62
N THR A 12 -30.00 -19.27 -48.63
CA THR A 12 -29.25 -18.45 -47.67
C THR A 12 -27.97 -17.92 -48.31
N LEU A 13 -27.86 -16.61 -48.53
CA LEU A 13 -26.61 -15.95 -48.91
C LEU A 13 -25.61 -16.01 -47.74
N PRO A 14 -24.31 -16.30 -47.96
CA PRO A 14 -23.34 -16.19 -46.88
C PRO A 14 -23.11 -14.72 -46.58
N ALA A 15 -23.36 -14.31 -45.34
CA ALA A 15 -22.94 -13.00 -44.85
C ALA A 15 -21.42 -12.91 -44.97
N ALA A 16 -20.92 -11.93 -45.73
CA ALA A 16 -19.50 -11.64 -45.80
C ALA A 16 -18.99 -11.27 -44.40
N PHE A 17 -18.19 -12.15 -43.78
CA PHE A 17 -17.47 -11.85 -42.56
C PHE A 17 -16.39 -10.81 -42.89
N PHE A 18 -16.69 -9.53 -42.63
CA PHE A 18 -15.66 -8.52 -42.56
C PHE A 18 -14.86 -8.77 -41.28
N PHE A 19 -13.62 -9.24 -41.42
CA PHE A 19 -12.63 -9.19 -40.36
C PHE A 19 -12.31 -7.71 -40.09
N PHE A 20 -12.97 -7.14 -39.09
CA PHE A 20 -12.57 -5.85 -38.54
C PHE A 20 -11.29 -6.09 -37.74
N VAL A 21 -10.13 -5.81 -38.36
CA VAL A 21 -8.87 -5.73 -37.63
C VAL A 21 -8.97 -4.48 -36.78
N GLU A 22 -9.31 -4.63 -35.50
CA GLU A 22 -9.13 -3.56 -34.53
C GLU A 22 -7.64 -3.20 -34.55
N PRO A 23 -7.26 -1.95 -34.88
CA PRO A 23 -5.89 -1.54 -34.67
C PRO A 23 -5.65 -1.70 -33.17
N THR A 24 -4.69 -2.54 -32.79
CA THR A 24 -4.26 -2.67 -31.40
C THR A 24 -4.00 -1.26 -30.89
N ARG A 25 -4.95 -0.71 -30.12
CA ARG A 25 -4.73 0.53 -29.40
C ARG A 25 -3.54 0.23 -28.51
N ALA A 26 -2.40 0.83 -28.81
CA ALA A 26 -1.25 0.78 -27.93
C ALA A 26 -1.77 1.09 -26.53
N ALA A 27 -1.63 0.12 -25.63
CA ALA A 27 -1.86 0.37 -24.21
C ALA A 27 -1.08 1.63 -23.86
N PRO A 28 -1.63 2.56 -23.05
CA PRO A 28 -0.84 3.69 -22.59
C PRO A 28 0.45 3.12 -22.02
N ALA A 29 1.58 3.63 -22.51
CA ALA A 29 2.89 3.26 -22.00
C ALA A 29 2.82 3.30 -20.48
N GLN A 30 3.06 2.17 -19.81
CA GLN A 30 3.23 2.15 -18.36
C GLN A 30 4.36 3.14 -18.09
N ALA A 31 4.01 4.25 -17.41
CA ALA A 31 4.95 5.31 -17.10
C ALA A 31 6.22 4.67 -16.53
N GLU A 32 7.34 4.88 -17.21
CA GLU A 32 8.63 4.35 -16.79
C GLU A 32 8.86 4.72 -15.33
N ALA A 33 9.11 3.69 -14.51
CA ALA A 33 9.43 3.83 -13.11
C ALA A 33 10.68 4.69 -12.96
N SER A 34 10.49 5.98 -12.74
CA SER A 34 11.53 6.86 -12.19
C SER A 34 11.71 6.42 -10.73
N ALA A 35 12.49 5.37 -10.50
CA ALA A 35 12.48 4.57 -9.26
C ALA A 35 13.18 5.24 -8.05
N ILE A 36 12.96 6.54 -7.85
CA ILE A 36 13.35 7.27 -6.63
C ILE A 36 12.12 8.04 -6.14
N ARG A 37 11.53 7.58 -5.03
CA ARG A 37 10.44 8.26 -4.33
C ARG A 37 11.01 9.16 -3.24
N VAL A 38 10.97 10.47 -3.45
CA VAL A 38 11.37 11.46 -2.43
C VAL A 38 10.13 11.98 -1.70
N THR A 39 10.04 11.69 -0.41
CA THR A 39 9.04 12.29 0.48
C THR A 39 9.67 13.48 1.19
N ARG A 40 9.14 14.69 0.99
CA ARG A 40 9.64 15.87 1.69
C ARG A 40 9.30 15.78 3.17
N ALA A 41 10.18 16.28 4.04
CA ALA A 41 9.95 16.30 5.47
C ALA A 41 8.65 17.01 5.88
N THR A 42 8.20 18.00 5.09
CA THR A 42 6.96 18.74 5.34
C THR A 42 5.70 18.06 4.82
N ALA A 43 5.83 16.94 4.10
CA ALA A 43 4.68 16.25 3.52
C ALA A 43 3.78 15.63 4.60
N THR A 44 4.36 15.15 5.69
CA THR A 44 3.64 14.57 6.82
C THR A 44 3.87 15.42 8.07
N PRO A 45 2.88 16.23 8.50
CA PRO A 45 3.01 17.04 9.71
C PRO A 45 3.18 16.15 10.94
N SER A 46 3.89 16.66 11.95
CA SER A 46 4.00 15.95 13.24
C SER A 46 2.63 15.91 13.92
N GLN A 47 2.23 14.74 14.40
CA GLN A 47 0.95 14.52 15.07
C GLN A 47 1.12 13.88 16.45
N PRO A 48 0.19 14.09 17.39
CA PRO A 48 0.15 13.32 18.62
C PRO A 48 0.03 11.82 18.34
N ALA A 49 0.72 10.99 19.12
CA ALA A 49 0.54 9.55 19.05
C ALA A 49 -0.81 9.14 19.68
N PRO A 50 -1.45 8.03 19.23
CA PRO A 50 -2.67 7.50 19.84
C PRO A 50 -2.46 7.21 21.33
N SER A 51 -3.36 7.65 22.21
CA SER A 51 -3.19 7.46 23.66
C SER A 51 -3.21 5.99 24.10
N ASP A 52 -3.76 5.10 23.29
CA ASP A 52 -4.03 3.70 23.65
C ASP A 52 -2.77 2.81 23.67
N HIS A 53 -1.63 3.35 23.26
CA HIS A 53 -0.35 2.64 23.18
C HIS A 53 0.79 3.36 23.91
N PHE A 54 0.48 4.50 24.53
CA PHE A 54 1.50 5.37 25.11
C PHE A 54 1.00 5.98 26.42
N THR A 55 1.89 5.98 27.41
CA THR A 55 1.73 6.83 28.60
C THR A 55 2.47 8.15 28.37
N GLY A 56 1.81 9.29 28.63
CA GLY A 56 2.41 10.62 28.51
C GLY A 56 2.33 11.21 27.09
N ARG A 57 3.02 12.33 26.85
CA ARG A 57 2.97 13.05 25.58
C ARG A 57 4.00 12.50 24.60
N VAL A 58 3.52 11.95 23.49
CA VAL A 58 4.34 11.41 22.39
C VAL A 58 3.90 12.03 21.07
N ARG A 59 4.86 12.33 20.18
CA ARG A 59 4.58 12.78 18.81
C ARG A 59 5.21 11.83 17.79
N LEU A 60 4.52 11.67 16.67
CA LEU A 60 4.97 10.93 15.49
C LEU A 60 5.25 11.92 14.36
N SER A 61 6.25 11.63 13.52
CA SER A 61 6.53 12.34 12.28
C SER A 61 7.30 11.45 11.31
N GLY A 62 7.39 11.87 10.04
CA GLY A 62 8.22 11.18 9.05
C GLY A 62 7.83 9.73 8.79
N ASN A 63 6.55 9.39 8.97
CA ASN A 63 6.04 8.04 8.74
C ASN A 63 6.28 7.61 7.30
N PHE A 64 6.79 6.40 7.12
CA PHE A 64 6.95 5.78 5.81
C PHE A 64 6.62 4.30 5.87
N GLU A 65 6.22 3.78 4.73
CA GLU A 65 5.96 2.38 4.47
C GLU A 65 6.57 2.07 3.10
N GLY A 66 7.26 0.93 3.02
CA GLY A 66 7.77 0.44 1.75
C GLY A 66 6.71 -0.33 0.97
N ASP A 67 6.96 -0.54 -0.31
CA ASP A 67 5.96 -1.02 -1.26
C ASP A 67 5.93 -2.56 -1.29
N GLY A 68 5.44 -3.20 -0.21
CA GLY A 68 5.28 -4.66 -0.14
C GLY A 68 4.96 -5.20 1.26
N PRO A 69 4.44 -6.44 1.37
CA PRO A 69 3.96 -7.01 2.64
C PRO A 69 5.06 -7.21 3.70
N GLU A 70 6.31 -7.37 3.27
CA GLU A 70 7.49 -7.50 4.14
C GLU A 70 8.34 -6.22 4.14
N SER A 71 7.83 -5.14 3.57
CA SER A 71 8.59 -3.90 3.52
C SER A 71 8.73 -3.27 4.90
N PRO A 72 9.89 -2.70 5.21
CA PRO A 72 10.08 -1.99 6.46
C PRO A 72 9.17 -0.75 6.49
N GLY A 73 8.43 -0.63 7.58
CA GLY A 73 7.79 0.62 7.98
C GLY A 73 8.61 1.33 9.05
N GLY A 74 8.41 2.64 9.19
CA GLY A 74 9.08 3.41 10.21
C GLY A 74 8.47 4.77 10.46
N ALA A 75 8.84 5.37 11.58
CA ALA A 75 8.48 6.73 11.95
C ALA A 75 9.53 7.29 12.92
N THR A 76 9.63 8.62 12.96
CA THR A 76 10.30 9.32 14.05
C THR A 76 9.33 9.49 15.20
N VAL A 77 9.73 9.06 16.40
CA VAL A 77 8.92 9.13 17.61
C VAL A 77 9.62 10.01 18.65
N THR A 78 8.96 11.07 19.09
CA THR A 78 9.49 11.99 20.12
C THR A 78 8.71 11.82 21.42
N PHE A 79 9.42 11.45 22.48
CA PHE A 79 8.87 11.27 23.82
C PHE A 79 9.16 12.52 24.68
N SER A 80 8.12 13.06 25.30
CA SER A 80 8.33 14.05 26.38
C SER A 80 8.91 13.35 27.61
N PRO A 81 9.55 14.07 28.55
CA PRO A 81 10.07 13.47 29.78
C PRO A 81 9.02 12.61 30.49
N GLY A 82 9.37 11.35 30.78
CA GLY A 82 8.50 10.36 31.43
C GLY A 82 7.50 9.65 30.50
N ALA A 83 7.37 10.08 29.23
CA ALA A 83 6.53 9.39 28.26
C ALA A 83 7.17 8.07 27.79
N ARG A 84 6.35 7.06 27.49
CA ARG A 84 6.79 5.72 27.10
C ARG A 84 5.70 4.99 26.33
N THR A 85 6.09 3.97 25.56
CA THR A 85 5.17 3.00 24.99
C THR A 85 4.63 2.06 26.09
N ASP A 86 3.46 1.51 25.85
CA ASP A 86 3.02 0.30 26.55
C ASP A 86 3.84 -0.92 26.09
N TRP A 87 3.72 -2.04 26.81
CA TRP A 87 4.35 -3.29 26.41
C TRP A 87 3.76 -3.81 25.10
N HIS A 88 4.62 -4.12 24.13
CA HIS A 88 4.21 -4.63 22.83
C HIS A 88 5.31 -5.52 22.23
N THR A 89 4.96 -6.20 21.13
CA THR A 89 5.87 -7.08 20.38
C THR A 89 5.79 -6.76 18.89
N HIS A 90 6.92 -6.84 18.20
CA HIS A 90 6.98 -6.78 16.73
C HIS A 90 7.32 -8.15 16.16
N PRO A 91 6.51 -8.72 15.24
CA PRO A 91 6.74 -10.06 14.68
C PRO A 91 8.12 -10.27 14.07
N PHE A 92 8.68 -9.22 13.46
CA PHE A 92 9.99 -9.23 12.80
C PHE A 92 11.06 -8.46 13.59
N GLY A 93 10.78 -8.15 14.86
CA GLY A 93 11.62 -7.27 15.68
C GLY A 93 11.48 -5.80 15.32
N GLN A 94 12.24 -4.96 16.02
CA GLN A 94 12.28 -3.52 15.81
C GLN A 94 13.71 -3.02 16.05
N THR A 95 14.16 -2.11 15.20
CA THR A 95 15.42 -1.38 15.37
C THR A 95 15.11 0.07 15.73
N LEU A 96 15.73 0.58 16.79
CA LEU A 96 15.62 1.98 17.20
C LEU A 96 16.94 2.70 16.94
N ILE A 97 16.86 3.86 16.29
CA ILE A 97 17.99 4.77 16.09
C ILE A 97 17.70 6.02 16.90
N VAL A 98 18.47 6.24 17.96
CA VAL A 98 18.32 7.44 18.79
C VAL A 98 18.97 8.62 18.08
N THR A 99 18.17 9.60 17.68
CA THR A 99 18.64 10.78 16.96
C THR A 99 18.87 11.99 17.86
N GLU A 100 18.18 12.07 19.00
CA GLU A 100 18.26 13.18 19.96
C GLU A 100 17.86 12.73 21.36
N GLY A 101 18.48 13.30 22.39
CA GLY A 101 18.10 13.12 23.79
C GLY A 101 18.61 11.83 24.43
N VAL A 102 17.99 11.45 25.55
CA VAL A 102 18.29 10.23 26.31
C VAL A 102 16.99 9.56 26.70
N GLY A 103 16.92 8.24 26.53
CA GLY A 103 15.76 7.42 26.83
C GLY A 103 16.14 6.14 27.58
N ARG A 104 15.15 5.29 27.85
CA ARG A 104 15.33 3.97 28.46
C ARG A 104 14.65 2.91 27.62
N GLY A 105 15.29 1.77 27.46
CA GLY A 105 14.74 0.59 26.79
C GLY A 105 14.56 -0.57 27.77
N ARG A 106 13.55 -1.42 27.56
CA ARG A 106 13.40 -2.65 28.34
C ARG A 106 12.67 -3.71 27.52
N HIS A 107 13.23 -4.91 27.47
CA HIS A 107 12.50 -6.11 27.04
C HIS A 107 11.88 -6.84 28.22
N TRP A 108 10.92 -7.73 27.94
CA TRP A 108 10.25 -8.49 28.99
C TRP A 108 11.26 -9.26 29.86
N ASN A 109 11.10 -9.20 31.18
CA ASN A 109 11.98 -9.81 32.19
C ASN A 109 13.45 -9.34 32.24
N GLY A 110 13.89 -8.40 31.40
CA GLY A 110 15.26 -7.89 31.49
C GLY A 110 15.44 -6.68 32.40
N GLY A 111 16.69 -6.25 32.48
CA GLY A 111 17.08 -4.98 33.07
C GLY A 111 16.67 -3.79 32.19
N ILE A 112 16.66 -2.60 32.80
CA ILE A 112 16.55 -1.34 32.07
C ILE A 112 17.89 -1.08 31.37
N GLN A 113 17.81 -0.71 30.09
CA GLN A 113 18.93 -0.28 29.25
C GLN A 113 18.89 1.24 29.06
#